data_AF-A0A1X7IZ53-F1
#
_entry.id   AF-A0A1X7IZ53-F1
#
_cell.length_a   1.000
_cell.length_b   1.000
_cell.length_c   1.000
_cell.angle_alpha   90.00
_cell.angle_beta   90.00
_cell.angle_gamma   90.00
#
_symmetry.space_group_name_H-M   'P 1'
#
loop_
_entity.id
_entity.type
_entity.pdbx_description
1 polymer ?
#
loop_
_entity_poly.entity_id
_entity_poly.type
_entity_poly.pdbx_seq_one_letter_code
_entity_poly.pdbx_strand_id
1 'polypeptide(L)'
;MKKKSPFLKILGSIILLGIGVFIGKSFFGQNNVETVPIPSTIKYRNIGLKNDTIEVASNRAFTGKIIEVRKGSSIQDAVKEANPGDLIRVYPGTYSENVYIDKDDISLQGVVIKGEWPTLDGKKEINDAFLYSGNGILIENFKIINYKGNGIMGQAGNNFIIRNNWIIDTGVYGIFPQYGKNGLVEHNVLSKIADAAIYIGMCDNVDVRHNEVFDNVAGIEIENSRHCLVENNYAHNNTGGLLAFVTPGLPIKTTFDVILRNNFVINNNHENFGAPGSTVSGIPSGTGILIMAADDVIVENNIITGNNNTGITIVDLATGAPKANDPNSEGNPDRVVILDNIMFNNGNDPTGEIKAIILTQLDTKGPDIFAYGGGTGSTIRDKNKFRTFGLDGYGVAQITDTEHIVTMMTPSPVPPRSVSKEELGELTYYGVCAGCHAFGTRLIGPPTEILQAIHHDNPQGIVDYITAPKNLREDYPEMPPQNYLSEEAKMAVAEYILSLKH
;
A
#
# COMPACT_ATOMS: atom_id res chain seq x y z
N MET A 1 -31.69 -27.69 57.73
CA MET A 1 -31.12 -27.84 56.37
C MET A 1 -29.64 -27.48 56.40
N LYS A 2 -28.72 -28.45 56.20
CA LYS A 2 -27.26 -28.21 56.22
C LYS A 2 -26.84 -27.47 54.93
N LYS A 3 -26.31 -26.25 55.07
CA LYS A 3 -25.71 -25.46 53.98
C LYS A 3 -24.52 -26.24 53.40
N LYS A 4 -24.60 -26.65 52.13
CA LYS A 4 -23.48 -27.28 51.42
C LYS A 4 -22.34 -26.26 51.28
N SER A 5 -21.13 -26.68 51.62
CA SER A 5 -19.92 -25.85 51.62
C SER A 5 -19.63 -25.27 50.22
N PRO A 6 -19.32 -23.96 50.11
CA PRO A 6 -18.98 -23.30 48.84
C PRO A 6 -17.69 -23.87 48.20
N PHE A 7 -16.84 -24.51 49.01
CA PHE A 7 -15.60 -25.13 48.54
C PHE A 7 -15.82 -26.25 47.51
N LEU A 8 -16.87 -27.08 47.72
CA LEU A 8 -17.16 -28.20 46.83
C LEU A 8 -17.63 -27.73 45.44
N LYS A 9 -18.27 -26.56 45.37
CA LYS A 9 -18.71 -25.96 44.12
C LYS A 9 -17.54 -25.40 43.32
N ILE A 10 -16.62 -24.70 44.00
CA ILE A 10 -15.41 -24.15 43.38
C ILE A 10 -14.52 -25.27 42.84
N LEU A 11 -14.33 -26.34 43.62
CA LEU A 11 -13.54 -27.49 43.17
C LEU A 11 -14.19 -28.19 41.97
N GLY A 12 -15.52 -28.36 41.97
CA GLY A 12 -16.25 -28.89 40.83
C GLY A 12 -16.12 -28.03 39.57
N SER A 13 -16.17 -26.70 39.71
CA SER A 13 -15.97 -25.76 38.60
C SER A 13 -14.55 -25.82 38.02
N ILE A 14 -13.52 -25.93 38.86
CA ILE A 14 -12.12 -26.05 38.40
C ILE A 14 -11.91 -27.37 37.66
N ILE A 15 -12.48 -28.47 38.15
CA ILE A 15 -12.39 -29.78 37.49
C ILE A 15 -13.12 -29.75 36.13
N LEU A 16 -14.33 -29.17 36.07
CA LEU A 16 -15.06 -28.99 34.81
C LEU A 16 -14.30 -28.12 33.82
N LEU A 17 -13.66 -27.04 34.28
CA LEU A 17 -12.81 -26.19 33.44
C LEU A 17 -11.59 -26.97 32.91
N GLY A 18 -10.92 -27.73 33.77
CA GLY A 18 -9.78 -28.57 33.40
C GLY A 18 -10.15 -29.65 32.38
N ILE A 19 -11.30 -30.31 32.55
CA ILE A 19 -11.85 -31.28 31.60
C ILE A 19 -12.22 -30.59 30.29
N GLY A 20 -12.85 -29.41 30.35
CA GLY A 20 -13.20 -28.62 29.16
C GLY A 20 -11.98 -28.17 28.36
N VAL A 21 -10.90 -27.74 29.04
CA VAL A 21 -9.62 -27.39 28.40
C VAL A 21 -8.94 -28.64 27.81
N PHE A 22 -8.98 -29.78 28.50
CA PHE A 22 -8.41 -31.03 28.00
C PHE A 22 -9.15 -31.54 26.76
N ILE A 23 -10.48 -31.62 26.81
CA ILE A 23 -11.32 -31.99 25.65
C ILE A 23 -11.13 -30.97 24.53
N GLY A 24 -11.08 -29.67 24.86
CA GLY A 24 -10.76 -28.59 23.93
C GLY A 24 -9.44 -28.83 23.19
N LYS A 25 -8.37 -29.14 23.92
CA LYS A 25 -7.05 -29.45 23.34
C LYS A 25 -7.01 -30.79 22.59
N SER A 26 -7.75 -31.80 23.02
CA SER A 26 -7.71 -33.12 22.39
C SER A 26 -8.59 -33.23 21.14
N PHE A 27 -9.70 -32.49 21.07
CA PHE A 27 -10.61 -32.49 19.91
C PHE A 27 -10.43 -31.30 18.97
N PHE A 28 -10.04 -30.14 19.51
CA PHE A 28 -9.81 -28.90 18.74
C PHE A 28 -8.36 -28.42 18.80
N GLY A 29 -7.46 -29.17 19.45
CA GLY A 29 -6.03 -28.97 19.23
C GLY A 29 -5.81 -29.15 17.75
N GLN A 30 -5.39 -28.06 17.10
CA GLN A 30 -5.09 -28.08 15.68
C GLN A 30 -4.24 -29.31 15.40
N ASN A 31 -4.80 -30.26 14.66
CA ASN A 31 -3.97 -31.07 13.80
C ASN A 31 -3.23 -30.03 12.97
N ASN A 32 -1.99 -29.72 13.35
CA ASN A 32 -1.10 -28.86 12.58
C ASN A 32 -1.03 -29.52 11.23
N VAL A 33 -1.87 -29.05 10.30
CA VAL A 33 -1.95 -29.64 8.98
C VAL A 33 -0.61 -29.30 8.35
N GLU A 34 0.28 -30.29 8.34
CA GLU A 34 1.59 -30.30 7.68
C GLU A 34 1.41 -30.31 6.16
N THR A 35 0.54 -29.47 5.62
CA THR A 35 0.34 -29.39 4.17
C THR A 35 1.17 -28.25 3.65
N VAL A 36 2.25 -28.60 2.97
CA VAL A 36 2.86 -27.71 1.98
C VAL A 36 1.74 -27.20 1.08
N PRO A 37 1.58 -25.88 0.92
CA PRO A 37 0.50 -25.33 0.11
C PRO A 37 0.59 -25.86 -1.33
N ILE A 38 -0.58 -26.03 -1.95
CA ILE A 38 -0.64 -26.34 -3.39
C ILE A 38 0.07 -25.19 -4.11
N PRO A 39 0.89 -25.47 -5.15
CA PRO A 39 1.45 -24.43 -6.01
C PRO A 39 0.37 -23.43 -6.40
N SER A 40 0.51 -22.20 -5.92
CA SER A 40 -0.35 -21.12 -6.33
C SER A 40 0.03 -20.77 -7.76
N THR A 41 -0.86 -21.07 -8.70
CA THR A 41 -0.77 -20.46 -10.02
C THR A 41 -1.16 -18.99 -9.90
N ILE A 42 -0.54 -18.09 -10.66
CA ILE A 42 -0.99 -16.70 -10.84
C ILE A 42 -2.37 -16.74 -11.50
N LYS A 43 -3.41 -17.01 -10.71
CA LYS A 43 -4.79 -16.92 -11.16
C LYS A 43 -5.24 -15.51 -10.85
N TYR A 44 -5.30 -14.68 -11.89
CA TYR A 44 -6.25 -13.59 -11.89
C TYR A 44 -7.60 -14.22 -11.61
N ARG A 45 -8.19 -13.93 -10.45
CA ARG A 45 -9.56 -14.37 -10.21
C ARG A 45 -10.39 -13.65 -11.27
N ASN A 46 -10.87 -14.38 -12.29
CA ASN A 46 -11.95 -13.92 -13.14
C ASN A 46 -13.21 -13.84 -12.29
N ILE A 47 -13.35 -12.81 -11.45
CA ILE A 47 -14.56 -12.57 -10.67
C ILE A 47 -15.51 -11.75 -11.53
N GLY A 48 -16.02 -12.36 -12.60
CA GLY A 48 -16.81 -11.66 -13.61
C GLY A 48 -17.88 -12.49 -14.32
N LEU A 49 -18.13 -13.73 -13.91
CA LEU A 49 -19.24 -14.52 -14.43
C LEU A 49 -20.17 -14.92 -13.28
N LYS A 50 -21.08 -14.00 -12.93
CA LYS A 50 -22.41 -14.37 -12.43
C LYS A 50 -23.15 -15.01 -13.60
N ASN A 51 -22.88 -16.29 -13.89
CA ASN A 51 -23.83 -17.16 -14.56
C ASN A 51 -23.40 -18.61 -14.35
N ASP A 52 -24.35 -19.37 -13.78
CA ASP A 52 -24.36 -20.82 -13.75
C ASP A 52 -23.91 -21.42 -15.07
N THR A 53 -22.65 -21.80 -15.13
CA THR A 53 -22.23 -23.03 -15.79
C THR A 53 -20.97 -23.47 -15.07
N ILE A 54 -20.89 -24.77 -14.83
CA ILE A 54 -19.71 -25.48 -14.36
C ILE A 54 -18.66 -25.42 -15.48
N GLU A 55 -18.19 -24.22 -15.84
CA GLU A 55 -16.82 -24.08 -16.30
C GLU A 55 -16.00 -24.14 -15.03
N VAL A 56 -15.70 -25.37 -14.63
CA VAL A 56 -14.53 -25.69 -13.80
C VAL A 56 -13.45 -24.74 -14.29
N ALA A 57 -13.13 -23.72 -13.49
CA ALA A 57 -11.99 -22.86 -13.72
C ALA A 57 -10.86 -23.80 -14.03
N SER A 58 -10.52 -23.96 -15.33
CA SER A 58 -9.73 -25.09 -15.75
C SER A 58 -8.49 -25.04 -14.90
N ASN A 59 -8.34 -26.02 -14.01
CA ASN A 59 -7.14 -26.16 -13.20
C ASN A 59 -6.09 -26.55 -14.22
N ARG A 60 -5.54 -25.55 -14.94
CA ARG A 60 -4.25 -25.73 -15.58
C ARG A 60 -3.35 -26.13 -14.43
N ALA A 61 -3.00 -27.41 -14.39
CA ALA A 61 -2.04 -27.93 -13.45
C ALA A 61 -0.81 -27.02 -13.52
N PHE A 62 -0.26 -26.63 -12.38
CA PHE A 62 1.02 -25.92 -12.35
C PHE A 62 2.03 -26.72 -13.20
N THR A 63 2.53 -26.11 -14.27
CA THR A 63 3.42 -26.77 -15.24
C THR A 63 4.88 -26.39 -15.07
N GLY A 64 5.17 -25.38 -14.24
CA GLY A 64 6.53 -24.92 -13.97
C GLY A 64 7.34 -25.91 -13.11
N LYS A 65 8.62 -25.61 -12.94
CA LYS A 65 9.48 -26.28 -11.97
C LYS A 65 9.26 -25.69 -10.58
N ILE A 66 9.27 -26.55 -9.55
CA ILE A 66 9.35 -26.10 -8.16
C ILE A 66 10.82 -26.10 -7.74
N ILE A 67 11.35 -24.94 -7.37
CA ILE A 67 12.70 -24.76 -6.83
C ILE A 67 12.56 -24.56 -5.32
N GLU A 68 13.08 -25.51 -4.54
CA GLU A 68 12.98 -25.46 -3.08
C GLU A 68 14.15 -24.70 -2.46
N VAL A 69 13.84 -23.72 -1.62
CA VAL A 69 14.80 -22.98 -0.81
C VAL A 69 14.63 -23.38 0.64
N ARG A 70 15.68 -23.95 1.24
CA ARG A 70 15.70 -24.34 2.65
C ARG A 70 16.64 -23.44 3.45
N LYS A 71 16.54 -23.48 4.78
CA LYS A 71 17.40 -22.70 5.67
C LYS A 71 18.89 -22.92 5.31
N GLY A 72 19.62 -21.82 5.13
CA GLY A 72 21.04 -21.82 4.75
C GLY A 72 21.29 -21.71 3.24
N SER A 73 20.24 -21.82 2.41
CA SER A 73 20.28 -21.48 0.98
C SER A 73 19.87 -20.03 0.74
N SER A 74 20.10 -19.51 -0.47
CA SER A 74 19.68 -18.17 -0.91
C SER A 74 18.41 -18.23 -1.75
N ILE A 75 17.48 -17.32 -1.48
CA ILE A 75 16.30 -17.08 -2.32
C ILE A 75 16.72 -16.45 -3.65
N GLN A 76 17.66 -15.50 -3.62
CA GLN A 76 18.17 -14.84 -4.82
C GLN A 76 18.81 -15.82 -5.81
N ASP A 77 19.56 -16.83 -5.33
CA ASP A 77 20.14 -17.84 -6.21
C ASP A 77 19.06 -18.72 -6.87
N ALA A 78 17.96 -19.00 -6.16
CA ALA A 78 16.80 -19.67 -6.76
C ALA A 78 16.13 -18.80 -7.83
N VAL A 79 16.06 -17.47 -7.63
CA VAL A 79 15.56 -16.56 -8.68
C VAL A 79 16.47 -16.57 -9.91
N LYS A 80 17.79 -16.63 -9.73
CA LYS A 80 18.74 -16.75 -10.85
C LYS A 80 18.54 -18.04 -11.63
N GLU A 81 18.24 -19.15 -10.95
CA GLU A 81 17.97 -20.46 -11.57
C GLU A 81 16.59 -20.52 -12.26
N ALA A 82 15.59 -19.83 -11.73
CA ALA A 82 14.21 -19.91 -12.19
C ALA A 82 14.03 -19.43 -13.64
N ASN A 83 13.13 -20.08 -14.36
CA ASN A 83 12.61 -19.63 -15.65
C ASN A 83 11.18 -19.09 -15.48
N PRO A 84 10.68 -18.27 -16.43
CA PRO A 84 9.28 -17.83 -16.41
C PRO A 84 8.30 -19.00 -16.24
N GLY A 85 7.37 -18.84 -15.31
CA GLY A 85 6.39 -19.86 -14.91
C GLY A 85 6.83 -20.77 -13.75
N ASP A 86 8.08 -20.68 -13.30
CA ASP A 86 8.58 -21.47 -12.17
C ASP A 86 8.09 -20.93 -10.81
N LEU A 87 8.07 -21.84 -9.83
CA LEU A 87 7.73 -21.57 -8.44
C LEU A 87 8.95 -21.73 -7.55
N ILE A 88 9.33 -20.67 -6.85
CA ILE A 88 10.32 -20.69 -5.79
C ILE A 88 9.59 -20.92 -4.47
N ARG A 89 9.81 -22.08 -3.87
CA ARG A 89 9.17 -22.48 -2.62
C ARG A 89 10.14 -22.35 -1.46
N VAL A 90 9.84 -21.43 -0.54
CA VAL A 90 10.74 -21.10 0.56
C VAL A 90 10.22 -21.70 1.87
N TYR A 91 11.03 -22.55 2.49
CA TYR A 91 10.69 -23.22 3.74
C TYR A 91 11.07 -22.38 4.97
N PRO A 92 10.57 -22.71 6.17
CA PRO A 92 10.88 -21.96 7.38
C PRO A 92 12.39 -21.83 7.63
N GLY A 93 12.81 -20.61 7.95
CA GLY A 93 14.20 -20.20 8.08
C GLY A 93 14.30 -18.69 8.13
N THR A 94 15.48 -18.18 8.50
CA THR A 94 15.79 -16.75 8.43
C THR A 94 16.74 -16.52 7.27
N TYR A 95 16.38 -15.59 6.40
CA TYR A 95 17.09 -15.21 5.18
C TYR A 95 17.42 -13.72 5.28
N SER A 96 18.67 -13.32 5.04
CA SER A 96 19.10 -11.92 5.08
C SER A 96 19.73 -11.58 3.74
N GLU A 97 18.88 -11.17 2.80
CA GLU A 97 19.27 -10.86 1.43
C GLU A 97 18.29 -9.84 0.80
N ASN A 98 18.72 -9.23 -0.30
CA ASN A 98 17.81 -8.61 -1.27
C ASN A 98 17.41 -9.68 -2.30
N VAL A 99 16.14 -9.73 -2.68
CA VAL A 99 15.65 -10.63 -3.73
C VAL A 99 15.14 -9.81 -4.92
N TYR A 100 15.99 -9.72 -5.94
CA TYR A 100 15.72 -9.07 -7.22
C TYR A 100 15.09 -10.05 -8.20
N ILE A 101 13.92 -9.69 -8.74
CA ILE A 101 13.11 -10.50 -9.66
C ILE A 101 12.88 -9.71 -10.95
N ASP A 102 13.77 -9.91 -11.91
CA ASP A 102 13.77 -9.25 -13.23
C ASP A 102 13.11 -10.07 -14.34
N LYS A 103 12.72 -11.32 -14.04
CA LYS A 103 12.06 -12.24 -14.96
C LYS A 103 10.54 -12.19 -14.78
N ASP A 104 9.84 -12.34 -15.90
CA ASP A 104 8.38 -12.48 -15.89
C ASP A 104 7.93 -13.83 -15.32
N ASP A 105 6.69 -13.87 -14.84
CA ASP A 105 5.95 -15.06 -14.40
C ASP A 105 6.64 -15.87 -13.29
N ILE A 106 7.39 -15.22 -12.41
CA ILE A 106 8.01 -15.87 -11.24
C ILE A 106 7.06 -15.84 -10.05
N SER A 107 6.82 -17.01 -9.47
CA SER A 107 6.06 -17.15 -8.22
C SER A 107 6.98 -17.45 -7.04
N LEU A 108 6.80 -16.74 -5.94
CA LEU A 108 7.47 -16.97 -4.66
C LEU A 108 6.42 -17.34 -3.62
N GLN A 109 6.53 -18.56 -3.07
CA GLN A 109 5.58 -19.11 -2.11
C GLN A 109 6.30 -19.58 -0.86
N GLY A 110 6.02 -18.92 0.27
CA GLY A 110 6.43 -19.39 1.56
C GLY A 110 5.64 -20.60 2.05
N VAL A 111 6.31 -21.48 2.81
CA VAL A 111 5.72 -22.63 3.49
C VAL A 111 5.74 -22.37 5.00
N VAL A 112 4.57 -22.38 5.64
CA VAL A 112 4.46 -22.25 7.09
C VAL A 112 4.35 -23.63 7.72
N ILE A 113 5.27 -23.98 8.63
CA ILE A 113 5.28 -25.29 9.31
C ILE A 113 5.24 -25.07 10.81
N LYS A 114 4.19 -25.57 11.48
CA LYS A 114 4.01 -25.43 12.95
C LYS A 114 4.07 -23.97 13.42
N GLY A 115 3.57 -23.05 12.60
CA GLY A 115 3.58 -21.61 12.87
C GLY A 115 4.91 -20.90 12.53
N GLU A 116 5.93 -21.63 12.09
CA GLU A 116 7.20 -21.05 11.64
C GLU A 116 7.09 -20.62 10.18
N TRP A 117 7.44 -19.36 9.90
CA TRP A 117 7.39 -18.73 8.58
C TRP A 117 8.79 -18.68 7.94
N PRO A 118 8.90 -18.68 6.60
CA PRO A 118 10.10 -18.17 5.94
C PRO A 118 10.19 -16.67 6.24
N THR A 119 11.23 -16.30 6.99
CA THR A 119 11.43 -14.95 7.49
C THR A 119 12.58 -14.29 6.75
N LEU A 120 12.30 -13.23 6.00
CA LEU A 120 13.31 -12.31 5.49
C LEU A 120 13.59 -11.25 6.56
N ASP A 121 14.83 -11.15 7.02
CA ASP A 121 15.28 -10.21 8.05
C ASP A 121 16.40 -9.33 7.52
N GLY A 122 16.06 -8.06 7.29
CA GLY A 122 16.97 -7.04 6.77
C GLY A 122 17.92 -6.45 7.81
N LYS A 123 17.76 -6.76 9.11
CA LYS A 123 18.62 -6.31 10.23
C LYS A 123 18.81 -4.79 10.34
N LYS A 124 17.94 -4.00 9.70
CA LYS A 124 18.04 -2.56 9.47
C LYS A 124 19.28 -2.13 8.66
N GLU A 125 19.89 -3.08 7.95
CA GLU A 125 21.07 -2.88 7.12
C GLU A 125 20.75 -3.04 5.63
N ILE A 126 19.80 -3.91 5.30
CA ILE A 126 19.41 -4.23 3.92
C ILE A 126 18.24 -3.35 3.48
N ASN A 127 18.31 -2.81 2.25
CA ASN A 127 17.29 -1.91 1.71
C ASN A 127 15.94 -2.60 1.51
N ASP A 128 15.82 -3.50 0.53
CA ASP A 128 14.54 -4.07 0.11
C ASP A 128 14.51 -5.60 0.26
N ALA A 129 13.40 -6.17 0.73
CA ALA A 129 13.30 -7.62 0.82
C ALA A 129 13.06 -8.26 -0.54
N PHE A 130 11.99 -7.84 -1.21
CA PHE A 130 11.69 -8.20 -2.59
C PHE A 130 11.64 -6.94 -3.46
N LEU A 131 12.35 -6.98 -4.59
CA LEU A 131 12.29 -5.96 -5.62
C LEU A 131 12.02 -6.65 -6.95
N TYR A 132 10.89 -6.35 -7.59
CA TYR A 132 10.53 -6.95 -8.87
C TYR A 132 10.35 -5.90 -9.96
N SER A 133 10.82 -6.23 -11.16
CA SER A 133 10.53 -5.49 -12.40
C SER A 133 9.83 -6.37 -13.45
N GLY A 134 9.85 -7.69 -13.25
CA GLY A 134 9.10 -8.63 -14.08
C GLY A 134 7.59 -8.44 -13.94
N ASN A 135 6.86 -8.93 -14.93
CA ASN A 135 5.40 -8.99 -14.96
C ASN A 135 4.94 -10.34 -14.41
N GLY A 136 3.69 -10.42 -13.91
CA GLY A 136 3.16 -11.73 -13.49
C GLY A 136 3.81 -12.23 -12.20
N ILE A 137 4.12 -11.34 -11.27
CA ILE A 137 4.83 -11.70 -10.04
C ILE A 137 3.85 -12.08 -8.95
N LEU A 138 4.08 -13.23 -8.31
CA LEU A 138 3.38 -13.64 -7.10
C LEU A 138 4.35 -13.67 -5.92
N ILE A 139 4.03 -12.96 -4.84
CA ILE A 139 4.75 -13.06 -3.56
C ILE A 139 3.73 -13.36 -2.46
N GLU A 140 3.85 -14.55 -1.86
CA GLU A 140 2.95 -14.96 -0.79
C GLU A 140 3.60 -15.74 0.35
N ASN A 141 2.99 -15.64 1.52
CA ASN A 141 3.30 -16.41 2.73
C ASN A 141 4.69 -16.12 3.34
N PHE A 142 5.16 -14.87 3.27
CA PHE A 142 6.44 -14.47 3.89
C PHE A 142 6.24 -13.64 5.15
N LYS A 143 7.17 -13.77 6.09
CA LYS A 143 7.40 -12.79 7.13
C LYS A 143 8.60 -11.93 6.73
N ILE A 144 8.45 -10.62 6.66
CA ILE A 144 9.46 -9.66 6.21
C ILE A 144 9.63 -8.64 7.32
N ILE A 145 10.86 -8.52 7.85
CA ILE A 145 11.14 -7.68 9.00
C ILE A 145 12.42 -6.88 8.86
N ASN A 146 12.46 -5.72 9.53
CA ASN A 146 13.68 -4.95 9.75
C ASN A 146 14.42 -4.55 8.46
N TYR A 147 13.74 -4.21 7.38
CA TYR A 147 14.40 -3.63 6.21
C TYR A 147 14.52 -2.10 6.37
N LYS A 148 15.55 -1.46 5.80
CA LYS A 148 15.72 0.00 5.88
C LYS A 148 15.04 0.76 4.73
N GLY A 149 14.82 0.10 3.60
CA GLY A 149 14.08 0.59 2.44
C GLY A 149 12.66 0.06 2.50
N ASN A 150 12.37 -1.01 1.75
CA ASN A 150 11.01 -1.50 1.55
C ASN A 150 10.83 -2.99 1.91
N GLY A 151 9.59 -3.38 2.18
CA GLY A 151 9.22 -4.79 2.24
C GLY A 151 9.19 -5.42 0.84
N ILE A 152 8.22 -5.00 0.02
CA ILE A 152 8.03 -5.48 -1.36
C ILE A 152 7.90 -4.27 -2.28
N MET A 153 8.86 -4.09 -3.19
CA MET A 153 8.89 -3.00 -4.18
C MET A 153 8.64 -3.55 -5.59
N GLY A 154 7.72 -2.93 -6.32
CA GLY A 154 7.45 -3.22 -7.73
C GLY A 154 7.87 -2.06 -8.61
N GLN A 155 8.65 -2.31 -9.66
CA GLN A 155 9.18 -1.27 -10.55
C GLN A 155 8.70 -1.53 -11.98
N ALA A 156 7.58 -0.89 -12.34
CA ALA A 156 6.92 -1.06 -13.63
C ALA A 156 6.50 -2.52 -13.98
N GLY A 157 6.49 -3.42 -13.00
CA GLY A 157 5.96 -4.78 -13.17
C GLY A 157 4.44 -4.75 -13.20
N ASN A 158 3.83 -5.17 -14.31
CA ASN A 158 2.39 -5.38 -14.37
C ASN A 158 2.01 -6.68 -13.64
N ASN A 159 0.71 -6.93 -13.53
CA ASN A 159 0.22 -8.30 -13.34
C ASN A 159 0.67 -8.92 -11.99
N PHE A 160 0.73 -8.11 -10.93
CA PHE A 160 1.28 -8.53 -9.64
C PHE A 160 0.20 -9.02 -8.67
N ILE A 161 0.56 -10.01 -7.86
CA ILE A 161 -0.23 -10.52 -6.75
C ILE A 161 0.66 -10.57 -5.51
N ILE A 162 0.31 -9.80 -4.48
CA ILE A 162 1.04 -9.75 -3.22
C ILE A 162 0.06 -10.08 -2.10
N ARG A 163 0.23 -11.25 -1.46
CA ARG A 163 -0.77 -11.70 -0.49
C ARG A 163 -0.27 -12.53 0.68
N ASN A 164 -1.01 -12.47 1.78
CA ASN A 164 -0.74 -13.26 2.98
C ASN A 164 0.71 -13.11 3.49
N ASN A 165 1.23 -11.88 3.47
CA ASN A 165 2.54 -11.56 4.01
C ASN A 165 2.41 -10.79 5.33
N TRP A 166 3.39 -10.96 6.21
CA TRP A 166 3.59 -10.12 7.41
C TRP A 166 4.78 -9.21 7.16
N ILE A 167 4.58 -7.90 7.15
CA ILE A 167 5.63 -6.91 6.85
C ILE A 167 5.71 -5.95 8.03
N ILE A 168 6.79 -6.06 8.81
CA ILE A 168 6.87 -5.40 10.12
C ILE A 168 8.18 -4.63 10.20
N ASP A 169 8.08 -3.35 10.52
CA ASP A 169 9.24 -2.50 10.76
C ASP A 169 10.19 -2.50 9.55
N THR A 170 9.64 -2.39 8.34
CA THR A 170 10.38 -2.02 7.14
C THR A 170 10.39 -0.50 7.01
N GLY A 171 11.44 0.07 6.42
CA GLY A 171 11.74 1.50 6.53
C GLY A 171 10.70 2.43 5.93
N VAL A 172 10.88 2.78 4.65
CA VAL A 172 10.05 3.78 3.97
C VAL A 172 8.68 3.18 3.66
N TYR A 173 8.62 2.11 2.85
CA TYR A 173 7.35 1.52 2.42
C TYR A 173 7.23 0.03 2.83
N GLY A 174 6.00 -0.45 3.01
CA GLY A 174 5.72 -1.87 3.27
C GLY A 174 5.57 -2.64 1.96
N ILE A 175 4.48 -2.38 1.24
CA ILE A 175 4.22 -2.86 -0.12
C ILE A 175 4.11 -1.64 -1.03
N PHE A 176 4.97 -1.57 -2.05
CA PHE A 176 5.06 -0.43 -2.96
C PHE A 176 5.19 -0.88 -4.43
N PRO A 177 4.09 -1.30 -5.08
CA PRO A 177 4.03 -1.32 -6.53
C PRO A 177 4.03 0.11 -7.10
N GLN A 178 4.99 0.36 -7.98
CA GLN A 178 5.15 1.62 -8.70
C GLN A 178 4.99 1.41 -10.21
N TYR A 179 4.19 2.27 -10.84
CA TYR A 179 4.01 2.30 -12.29
C TYR A 179 3.54 0.95 -12.88
N GLY A 180 2.86 0.13 -12.07
CA GLY A 180 2.32 -1.15 -12.47
C GLY A 180 0.88 -1.05 -12.98
N LYS A 181 0.45 -2.01 -13.78
CA LYS A 181 -0.95 -2.16 -14.16
C LYS A 181 -1.47 -3.56 -13.82
N ASN A 182 -2.73 -3.64 -13.42
CA ASN A 182 -3.42 -4.91 -13.11
C ASN A 182 -2.82 -5.64 -11.91
N GLY A 183 -3.16 -5.17 -10.71
CA GLY A 183 -2.55 -5.64 -9.45
C GLY A 183 -3.54 -6.09 -8.40
N LEU A 184 -3.11 -7.01 -7.54
CA LEU A 184 -3.86 -7.46 -6.35
C LEU A 184 -2.96 -7.44 -5.12
N VAL A 185 -3.37 -6.68 -4.09
CA VAL A 185 -2.74 -6.67 -2.77
C VAL A 185 -3.78 -7.11 -1.74
N GLU A 186 -3.67 -8.35 -1.25
CA GLU A 186 -4.69 -8.89 -0.34
C GLU A 186 -4.18 -9.68 0.87
N HIS A 187 -4.93 -9.65 1.97
CA HIS A 187 -4.64 -10.47 3.16
C HIS A 187 -3.25 -10.26 3.79
N ASN A 188 -2.64 -9.10 3.59
CA ASN A 188 -1.36 -8.77 4.22
C ASN A 188 -1.57 -8.09 5.57
N VAL A 189 -0.59 -8.24 6.46
CA VAL A 189 -0.54 -7.56 7.76
C VAL A 189 0.71 -6.70 7.81
N LEU A 190 0.56 -5.39 7.98
CA LEU A 190 1.67 -4.44 7.92
C LEU A 190 1.69 -3.47 9.10
N SER A 191 2.89 -3.26 9.67
CA SER A 191 3.04 -2.32 10.78
C SER A 191 4.41 -1.67 10.90
N LYS A 192 4.45 -0.50 11.55
CA LYS A 192 5.67 0.29 11.84
C LYS A 192 6.40 0.78 10.60
N ILE A 193 5.64 1.16 9.58
CA ILE A 193 6.17 1.70 8.33
C ILE A 193 6.17 3.23 8.37
N ALA A 194 7.31 3.84 8.03
CA ALA A 194 7.54 5.27 8.21
C ALA A 194 6.88 6.17 7.16
N ASP A 195 6.54 5.63 5.99
CA ASP A 195 5.75 6.35 5.00
C ASP A 195 4.35 5.72 4.89
N ALA A 196 4.18 4.72 4.03
CA ALA A 196 2.90 4.02 3.84
C ALA A 196 3.06 2.50 3.97
N ALA A 197 2.16 1.88 4.73
CA ALA A 197 2.13 0.44 4.84
C ALA A 197 1.88 -0.20 3.46
N ILE A 198 0.81 0.21 2.78
CA ILE A 198 0.56 -0.14 1.38
C ILE A 198 0.51 1.15 0.57
N TYR A 199 1.44 1.32 -0.35
CA TYR A 199 1.52 2.43 -1.29
C TYR A 199 1.25 1.92 -2.70
N ILE A 200 0.17 2.37 -3.32
CA ILE A 200 -0.13 2.12 -4.73
C ILE A 200 0.23 3.37 -5.51
N GLY A 201 1.35 3.32 -6.22
CA GLY A 201 2.00 4.48 -6.81
C GLY A 201 1.97 4.51 -8.30
N MET A 202 1.39 5.54 -8.92
CA MET A 202 1.35 5.67 -10.38
C MET A 202 0.82 4.42 -11.09
N CYS A 203 -0.01 3.65 -10.38
CA CYS A 203 -0.54 2.38 -10.86
C CYS A 203 -1.91 2.55 -11.52
N ASP A 204 -2.35 1.50 -12.19
CA ASP A 204 -3.64 1.46 -12.87
C ASP A 204 -4.29 0.08 -12.71
N ASN A 205 -5.60 0.02 -12.46
CA ASN A 205 -6.37 -1.22 -12.29
C ASN A 205 -5.85 -2.07 -11.12
N VAL A 206 -5.98 -1.57 -9.89
CA VAL A 206 -5.45 -2.24 -8.67
C VAL A 206 -6.52 -2.46 -7.62
N ASP A 207 -6.59 -3.69 -7.10
CA ASP A 207 -7.43 -4.02 -5.95
C ASP A 207 -6.56 -4.16 -4.69
N VAL A 208 -6.90 -3.43 -3.62
CA VAL A 208 -6.30 -3.52 -2.29
C VAL A 208 -7.35 -3.99 -1.30
N ARG A 209 -7.30 -5.25 -0.90
CA ARG A 209 -8.42 -5.88 -0.18
C ARG A 209 -8.03 -6.72 1.03
N HIS A 210 -8.85 -6.71 2.08
CA HIS A 210 -8.67 -7.61 3.23
C HIS A 210 -7.31 -7.52 3.94
N ASN A 211 -6.63 -6.37 3.86
CA ASN A 211 -5.37 -6.15 4.55
C ASN A 211 -5.62 -5.55 5.95
N GLU A 212 -4.68 -5.78 6.86
CA GLU A 212 -4.63 -5.11 8.16
C GLU A 212 -3.37 -4.23 8.21
N VAL A 213 -3.56 -2.94 8.49
CA VAL A 213 -2.47 -1.95 8.55
C VAL A 213 -2.57 -1.14 9.84
N PHE A 214 -1.51 -1.16 10.65
CA PHE A 214 -1.49 -0.47 11.94
C PHE A 214 -0.11 -0.01 12.39
N ASP A 215 -0.04 0.97 13.29
CA ASP A 215 1.20 1.58 13.78
C ASP A 215 2.07 2.20 12.65
N ASN A 216 1.45 2.65 11.56
CA ASN A 216 2.15 3.30 10.44
C ASN A 216 1.91 4.81 10.41
N VAL A 217 2.64 5.54 9.58
CA VAL A 217 2.25 6.91 9.21
C VAL A 217 0.98 6.86 8.37
N ALA A 218 1.06 6.41 7.12
CA ALA A 218 -0.10 6.11 6.29
C ALA A 218 -0.44 4.61 6.32
N GLY A 219 -1.72 4.27 6.51
CA GLY A 219 -2.19 2.89 6.42
C GLY A 219 -2.17 2.38 4.97
N ILE A 220 -3.07 2.91 4.14
CA ILE A 220 -3.14 2.60 2.70
C ILE A 220 -3.17 3.91 1.92
N GLU A 221 -2.30 4.04 0.94
CA GLU A 221 -2.15 5.21 0.09
C GLU A 221 -2.33 4.86 -1.39
N ILE A 222 -3.22 5.59 -2.06
CA ILE A 222 -3.42 5.57 -3.51
C ILE A 222 -2.92 6.90 -4.06
N GLU A 223 -1.69 6.91 -4.60
CA GLU A 223 -1.01 8.11 -5.05
C GLU A 223 -0.81 8.10 -6.57
N ASN A 224 -1.25 9.18 -7.23
CA ASN A 224 -1.22 9.38 -8.69
C ASN A 224 -1.69 8.13 -9.47
N SER A 225 -2.67 7.42 -8.93
CA SER A 225 -3.11 6.09 -9.40
C SER A 225 -4.57 6.10 -9.84
N ARG A 226 -4.93 5.19 -10.75
CA ARG A 226 -6.23 5.20 -11.42
C ARG A 226 -6.92 3.86 -11.31
N HIS A 227 -8.25 3.86 -11.30
CA HIS A 227 -9.05 2.63 -11.31
C HIS A 227 -8.66 1.70 -10.15
N CYS A 228 -8.90 2.15 -8.91
CA CYS A 228 -8.46 1.45 -7.71
C CYS A 228 -9.63 1.10 -6.79
N LEU A 229 -9.68 -0.16 -6.33
CA LEU A 229 -10.66 -0.63 -5.34
C LEU A 229 -9.97 -0.92 -4.00
N VAL A 230 -10.26 -0.12 -2.99
CA VAL A 230 -9.79 -0.30 -1.61
C VAL A 230 -10.96 -0.79 -0.76
N GLU A 231 -10.99 -2.10 -0.51
CA GLU A 231 -12.17 -2.75 0.06
C GLU A 231 -11.86 -3.73 1.21
N ASN A 232 -12.71 -3.74 2.24
CA ASN A 232 -12.65 -4.70 3.34
C ASN A 232 -11.31 -4.70 4.11
N ASN A 233 -10.60 -3.58 4.12
CA ASN A 233 -9.35 -3.44 4.88
C ASN A 233 -9.64 -2.98 6.32
N TYR A 234 -8.73 -3.33 7.23
CA TYR A 234 -8.73 -2.86 8.60
C TYR A 234 -7.53 -1.92 8.82
N ALA A 235 -7.78 -0.62 8.71
CA ALA A 235 -6.79 0.43 8.94
C ALA A 235 -7.01 1.04 10.33
N HIS A 236 -6.13 0.71 11.27
CA HIS A 236 -6.26 1.15 12.65
C HIS A 236 -4.94 1.59 13.28
N ASN A 237 -5.01 2.54 14.21
CA ASN A 237 -3.82 3.04 14.90
C ASN A 237 -2.66 3.45 13.97
N ASN A 238 -2.97 4.01 12.80
CA ASN A 238 -2.00 4.73 11.96
C ASN A 238 -2.05 6.24 12.27
N THR A 239 -1.21 7.07 11.66
CA THR A 239 -1.39 8.53 11.70
C THR A 239 -2.57 8.95 10.82
N GLY A 240 -2.57 8.45 9.58
CA GLY A 240 -3.65 8.53 8.60
C GLY A 240 -4.12 7.13 8.20
N GLY A 241 -5.43 6.90 8.17
CA GLY A 241 -5.99 5.58 7.84
C GLY A 241 -5.90 5.22 6.36
N LEU A 242 -6.74 5.85 5.53
CA LEU A 242 -6.79 5.66 4.07
C LEU A 242 -6.55 6.99 3.35
N LEU A 243 -5.76 6.97 2.29
CA LEU A 243 -5.34 8.17 1.58
C LEU A 243 -5.55 7.96 0.07
N ALA A 244 -6.10 8.96 -0.61
CA ALA A 244 -6.16 9.04 -2.06
C ALA A 244 -5.78 10.46 -2.49
N PHE A 245 -4.63 10.63 -3.14
CA PHE A 245 -4.21 11.97 -3.51
C PHE A 245 -3.31 12.06 -4.73
N VAL A 246 -3.17 13.28 -5.24
CA VAL A 246 -2.23 13.66 -6.29
C VAL A 246 -1.03 14.33 -5.63
N THR A 247 0.15 13.85 -5.97
CA THR A 247 1.43 14.52 -5.71
C THR A 247 1.94 15.14 -7.00
N PRO A 248 2.08 16.47 -7.04
CA PRO A 248 2.58 17.16 -8.22
C PRO A 248 4.06 16.91 -8.50
N GLY A 249 4.46 17.10 -9.75
CA GLY A 249 5.84 16.85 -10.19
C GLY A 249 6.15 15.39 -10.49
N LEU A 250 5.22 14.47 -10.21
CA LEU A 250 5.30 13.07 -10.61
C LEU A 250 4.89 12.87 -12.08
N PRO A 251 5.37 11.82 -12.76
CA PRO A 251 4.99 11.47 -14.12
C PRO A 251 3.49 11.39 -14.40
N ILE A 252 2.76 10.62 -13.58
CA ILE A 252 1.31 10.56 -13.66
C ILE A 252 0.75 11.75 -12.89
N LYS A 253 -0.18 12.50 -13.49
CA LYS A 253 -0.68 13.78 -12.95
C LYS A 253 -2.06 13.68 -12.30
N THR A 254 -2.61 12.46 -12.22
CA THR A 254 -4.00 12.26 -11.84
C THR A 254 -4.14 11.10 -10.88
N THR A 255 -5.09 11.23 -9.97
CA THR A 255 -5.64 10.15 -9.15
C THR A 255 -7.14 10.19 -9.36
N PHE A 256 -7.73 9.17 -9.99
CA PHE A 256 -9.16 9.14 -10.22
C PHE A 256 -9.75 7.74 -10.29
N ASP A 257 -11.07 7.65 -10.14
CA ASP A 257 -11.83 6.40 -10.10
C ASP A 257 -11.30 5.47 -8.98
N VAL A 258 -11.40 5.98 -7.76
CA VAL A 258 -10.99 5.28 -6.53
C VAL A 258 -12.23 4.98 -5.69
N ILE A 259 -12.44 3.71 -5.36
CA ILE A 259 -13.54 3.28 -4.49
C ILE A 259 -12.95 2.88 -3.14
N LEU A 260 -13.32 3.61 -2.09
CA LEU A 260 -13.03 3.27 -0.71
C LEU A 260 -14.31 2.70 -0.08
N ARG A 261 -14.41 1.37 0.05
CA ARG A 261 -15.64 0.75 0.59
C ARG A 261 -15.46 -0.36 1.60
N ASN A 262 -16.44 -0.52 2.49
CA ASN A 262 -16.48 -1.62 3.45
C ASN A 262 -15.24 -1.72 4.36
N ASN A 263 -14.47 -0.64 4.52
CA ASN A 263 -13.27 -0.62 5.35
C ASN A 263 -13.61 -0.27 6.79
N PHE A 264 -12.78 -0.76 7.71
CA PHE A 264 -12.75 -0.34 9.11
C PHE A 264 -11.60 0.66 9.29
N VAL A 265 -11.94 1.93 9.51
CA VAL A 265 -10.98 3.04 9.65
C VAL A 265 -11.06 3.57 11.08
N ILE A 266 -10.29 2.95 11.99
CA ILE A 266 -10.54 3.00 13.42
C ILE A 266 -9.34 3.54 14.20
N ASN A 267 -9.55 4.56 15.02
CA ASN A 267 -8.55 5.07 15.96
C ASN A 267 -7.17 5.36 15.32
N ASN A 268 -7.14 5.92 14.10
CA ASN A 268 -5.88 6.30 13.46
C ASN A 268 -5.32 7.57 14.13
N ASN A 269 -4.73 7.39 15.32
CA ASN A 269 -4.23 8.44 16.22
C ASN A 269 -2.75 8.26 16.55
N HIS A 270 -2.01 7.45 15.78
CA HIS A 270 -0.60 7.22 16.03
C HIS A 270 0.20 8.51 15.78
N GLU A 271 1.31 8.69 16.49
CA GLU A 271 2.23 9.80 16.23
C GLU A 271 2.78 9.70 14.81
N ASN A 272 2.90 10.83 14.11
CA ASN A 272 3.52 10.88 12.78
C ASN A 272 5.04 10.80 12.93
N PHE A 273 5.65 9.75 12.40
CA PHE A 273 7.10 9.52 12.39
C PHE A 273 7.69 9.50 10.98
N GLY A 274 7.01 10.14 10.03
CA GLY A 274 7.43 10.21 8.63
C GLY A 274 8.68 11.05 8.45
N ALA A 275 9.40 10.80 7.36
CA ALA A 275 10.61 11.54 7.02
C ALA A 275 10.28 13.05 6.95
N PRO A 276 10.95 13.93 7.73
CA PRO A 276 10.61 15.34 7.77
C PRO A 276 10.58 15.96 6.37
N GLY A 277 9.47 16.62 6.04
CA GLY A 277 9.29 17.28 4.76
C GLY A 277 8.85 16.38 3.60
N SER A 278 8.64 15.07 3.82
CA SER A 278 7.85 14.24 2.90
C SER A 278 6.36 14.63 2.96
N THR A 279 5.59 14.29 1.94
CA THR A 279 4.15 14.60 1.88
C THR A 279 3.40 14.04 3.09
N VAL A 280 3.58 12.76 3.40
CA VAL A 280 2.87 12.10 4.51
C VAL A 280 3.28 12.61 5.89
N SER A 281 4.48 13.21 6.04
CA SER A 281 4.91 13.82 7.30
C SER A 281 4.03 15.04 7.68
N GLY A 282 3.32 15.61 6.71
CA GLY A 282 2.36 16.70 6.92
C GLY A 282 0.97 16.24 7.37
N ILE A 283 0.69 14.94 7.34
CA ILE A 283 -0.64 14.42 7.69
C ILE A 283 -0.85 14.54 9.20
N PRO A 284 -1.89 15.26 9.64
CA PRO A 284 -2.19 15.36 11.06
C PRO A 284 -2.59 13.98 11.61
N SER A 285 -2.00 13.61 12.74
CA SER A 285 -2.44 12.46 13.52
C SER A 285 -3.92 12.59 13.87
N GLY A 286 -4.66 11.49 13.76
CA GLY A 286 -6.10 11.49 13.95
C GLY A 286 -6.91 11.56 12.67
N THR A 287 -6.30 11.40 11.49
CA THR A 287 -6.99 11.50 10.20
C THR A 287 -7.51 10.13 9.78
N GLY A 288 -8.83 9.98 9.63
CA GLY A 288 -9.44 8.74 9.16
C GLY A 288 -9.15 8.48 7.68
N ILE A 289 -9.79 9.26 6.81
CA ILE A 289 -9.62 9.23 5.36
C ILE A 289 -9.17 10.60 4.87
N LEU A 290 -8.15 10.65 4.00
CA LEU A 290 -7.70 11.86 3.31
C LEU A 290 -7.91 11.72 1.81
N ILE A 291 -8.64 12.67 1.21
CA ILE A 291 -8.78 12.86 -0.23
C ILE A 291 -8.15 14.21 -0.56
N MET A 292 -7.05 14.21 -1.29
CA MET A 292 -6.36 15.46 -1.66
C MET A 292 -6.16 15.54 -3.17
N ALA A 293 -6.92 16.41 -3.83
CA ALA A 293 -6.91 16.59 -5.29
C ALA A 293 -7.15 15.31 -6.11
N ALA A 294 -7.73 14.28 -5.50
CA ALA A 294 -8.16 13.08 -6.20
C ALA A 294 -9.61 13.24 -6.68
N ASP A 295 -9.81 12.85 -7.93
CA ASP A 295 -11.07 12.94 -8.64
C ASP A 295 -11.88 11.66 -8.55
N ASP A 296 -13.20 11.74 -8.72
CA ASP A 296 -14.08 10.57 -8.86
C ASP A 296 -13.89 9.54 -7.73
N VAL A 297 -13.63 10.02 -6.51
CA VAL A 297 -13.46 9.17 -5.33
C VAL A 297 -14.83 8.88 -4.74
N ILE A 298 -15.16 7.59 -4.61
CA ILE A 298 -16.39 7.13 -3.96
C ILE A 298 -16.05 6.57 -2.59
N VAL A 299 -16.66 7.12 -1.54
CA VAL A 299 -16.51 6.64 -0.16
C VAL A 299 -17.84 6.10 0.34
N GLU A 300 -17.94 4.78 0.55
CA GLU A 300 -19.19 4.13 0.93
C GLU A 300 -19.03 2.98 1.92
N ASN A 301 -20.04 2.73 2.75
CA ASN A 301 -20.15 1.58 3.65
C ASN A 301 -18.94 1.35 4.56
N ASN A 302 -18.12 2.38 4.82
CA ASN A 302 -17.01 2.28 5.76
C ASN A 302 -17.50 2.53 7.19
N ILE A 303 -16.83 1.90 8.15
CA ILE A 303 -16.95 2.24 9.57
C ILE A 303 -15.77 3.12 9.95
N ILE A 304 -16.02 4.41 10.17
CA ILE A 304 -15.00 5.42 10.42
C ILE A 304 -15.21 5.98 11.82
N THR A 305 -14.36 5.61 12.77
CA THR A 305 -14.58 5.97 14.18
C THR A 305 -13.32 6.17 14.97
N GLY A 306 -13.38 7.08 15.94
CA GLY A 306 -12.32 7.27 16.94
C GLY A 306 -11.09 7.99 16.40
N ASN A 307 -11.14 8.54 15.18
CA ASN A 307 -10.05 9.31 14.60
C ASN A 307 -10.11 10.73 15.18
N ASN A 308 -9.07 11.15 15.89
CA ASN A 308 -9.09 12.34 16.76
C ASN A 308 -9.17 13.66 15.99
N ASN A 309 -8.66 13.72 14.76
CA ASN A 309 -8.66 14.93 13.96
C ASN A 309 -9.95 15.04 13.14
N THR A 310 -10.22 14.05 12.28
CA THR A 310 -11.38 14.02 11.37
C THR A 310 -11.72 12.60 10.91
N GLY A 311 -12.99 12.38 10.54
CA GLY A 311 -13.40 11.14 9.87
C GLY A 311 -12.93 11.10 8.41
N ILE A 312 -13.40 12.06 7.61
CA ILE A 312 -12.98 12.28 6.21
C ILE A 312 -12.49 13.72 6.06
N THR A 313 -11.35 13.90 5.41
CA THR A 313 -10.78 15.19 5.01
C THR A 313 -10.69 15.25 3.49
N ILE A 314 -11.26 16.28 2.88
CA ILE A 314 -11.29 16.50 1.42
C ILE A 314 -10.69 17.87 1.15
N VAL A 315 -9.55 17.93 0.48
CA VAL A 315 -8.81 19.20 0.26
C VAL A 315 -8.22 19.31 -1.13
N ASP A 316 -8.02 20.54 -1.58
CA ASP A 316 -7.20 20.85 -2.76
C ASP A 316 -5.69 20.84 -2.43
N LEU A 317 -4.84 20.87 -3.46
CA LEU A 317 -3.38 20.97 -3.29
C LEU A 317 -2.95 22.29 -2.65
N ALA A 318 -3.67 23.39 -2.92
CA ALA A 318 -3.32 24.70 -2.39
C ALA A 318 -3.40 24.73 -0.84
N THR A 319 -4.33 23.97 -0.28
CA THR A 319 -4.51 23.80 1.16
C THR A 319 -3.66 22.65 1.69
N GLY A 320 -3.66 21.49 1.03
CA GLY A 320 -3.02 20.28 1.54
C GLY A 320 -1.51 20.16 1.29
N ALA A 321 -1.01 20.75 0.20
CA ALA A 321 0.38 20.65 -0.25
C ALA A 321 0.84 21.96 -0.96
N PRO A 322 0.97 23.10 -0.25
CA PRO A 322 1.12 24.45 -0.82
C PRO A 322 2.42 24.73 -1.61
N LYS A 323 3.20 23.72 -1.96
CA LYS A 323 4.52 23.86 -2.61
C LYS A 323 4.54 23.57 -4.10
N ALA A 324 3.49 23.00 -4.66
CA ALA A 324 3.55 22.46 -6.01
C ALA A 324 2.94 23.38 -7.06
N ASN A 325 3.81 24.05 -7.84
CA ASN A 325 3.43 24.76 -9.06
C ASN A 325 3.64 23.86 -10.29
N ASP A 326 2.99 22.68 -10.33
CA ASP A 326 2.95 21.86 -11.54
C ASP A 326 1.72 22.27 -12.35
N PRO A 327 1.87 22.99 -13.49
CA PRO A 327 0.72 23.47 -14.26
C PRO A 327 -0.08 22.33 -14.92
N ASN A 328 0.47 21.11 -14.94
CA ASN A 328 -0.15 19.94 -15.53
C ASN A 328 -0.89 19.07 -14.51
N SER A 329 -0.80 19.40 -13.21
CA SER A 329 -1.59 18.75 -12.16
C SER A 329 -2.81 19.61 -11.84
N GLU A 330 -4.00 19.09 -12.10
CA GLU A 330 -5.24 19.66 -11.58
C GLU A 330 -5.23 19.48 -10.05
N GLY A 331 -5.59 20.54 -9.31
CA GLY A 331 -5.35 20.62 -7.88
C GLY A 331 -6.58 20.46 -7.01
N ASN A 332 -7.75 20.22 -7.57
CA ASN A 332 -9.01 20.16 -6.85
C ASN A 332 -9.52 18.72 -6.74
N PRO A 333 -10.24 18.38 -5.65
CA PRO A 333 -10.94 17.11 -5.57
C PRO A 333 -12.32 17.22 -6.27
N ASP A 334 -12.41 16.85 -7.54
CA ASP A 334 -13.66 16.87 -8.28
C ASP A 334 -14.47 15.58 -8.13
N ARG A 335 -15.80 15.71 -8.18
CA ARG A 335 -16.75 14.59 -8.28
C ARG A 335 -16.59 13.54 -7.18
N VAL A 336 -16.18 13.97 -5.98
CA VAL A 336 -16.16 13.09 -4.80
C VAL A 336 -17.59 12.72 -4.42
N VAL A 337 -17.85 11.43 -4.21
CA VAL A 337 -19.16 10.93 -3.84
C VAL A 337 -19.12 10.27 -2.47
N ILE A 338 -19.84 10.87 -1.51
CA ILE A 338 -19.98 10.32 -0.16
C ILE A 338 -21.34 9.64 0.00
N LEU A 339 -21.32 8.32 0.19
CA LEU A 339 -22.53 7.51 0.34
C LEU A 339 -22.72 7.11 1.82
N ASP A 340 -23.41 5.99 2.07
CA ASP A 340 -23.76 5.56 3.42
C ASP A 340 -22.54 5.02 4.18
N ASN A 341 -21.86 5.88 4.92
CA ASN A 341 -20.82 5.49 5.86
C ASN A 341 -21.35 5.55 7.30
N ILE A 342 -20.79 4.74 8.19
CA ILE A 342 -21.05 4.83 9.63
C ILE A 342 -19.92 5.62 10.25
N MET A 343 -20.21 6.85 10.67
CA MET A 343 -19.24 7.73 11.32
C MET A 343 -19.69 8.09 12.72
N PHE A 344 -18.82 7.87 13.70
CA PHE A 344 -19.07 8.27 15.08
C PHE A 344 -17.76 8.49 15.82
N ASN A 345 -17.80 9.28 16.89
CA ASN A 345 -16.66 9.52 17.75
C ASN A 345 -15.38 9.98 17.01
N ASN A 346 -15.50 10.71 15.89
CA ASN A 346 -14.36 11.37 15.24
C ASN A 346 -14.22 12.82 15.70
N GLY A 347 -13.06 13.44 15.46
CA GLY A 347 -12.81 14.85 15.75
C GLY A 347 -12.72 15.16 17.25
N ASN A 348 -12.29 14.20 18.08
CA ASN A 348 -12.25 14.41 19.54
C ASN A 348 -11.11 15.33 20.00
N ASP A 349 -10.05 15.47 19.21
CA ASP A 349 -8.92 16.36 19.46
C ASP A 349 -8.36 16.89 18.13
N PRO A 350 -9.07 17.82 17.47
CA PRO A 350 -8.61 18.37 16.21
C PRO A 350 -7.33 19.17 16.39
N THR A 351 -6.45 19.08 15.40
CA THR A 351 -5.16 19.77 15.35
C THR A 351 -5.02 20.60 14.06
N GLY A 352 -3.93 21.35 13.96
CA GLY A 352 -3.61 22.14 12.76
C GLY A 352 -4.72 23.10 12.32
N GLU A 353 -4.93 23.19 11.01
CA GLU A 353 -5.90 24.10 10.40
C GLU A 353 -7.34 23.75 10.75
N ILE A 354 -7.65 22.46 10.90
CA ILE A 354 -9.00 22.00 11.27
C ILE A 354 -9.37 22.53 12.65
N LYS A 355 -8.44 22.49 13.62
CA LYS A 355 -8.65 23.11 14.93
C LYS A 355 -8.93 24.59 14.82
N ALA A 356 -8.13 25.31 14.02
CA ALA A 356 -8.30 26.75 13.83
C ALA A 356 -9.68 27.08 13.26
N ILE A 357 -10.12 26.35 12.25
CA ILE A 357 -11.43 26.53 11.60
C ILE A 357 -12.58 26.22 12.56
N ILE A 358 -12.53 25.10 13.27
CA ILE A 358 -13.62 24.69 14.18
C ILE A 358 -13.77 25.67 15.36
N LEU A 359 -12.67 26.24 15.85
CA LEU A 359 -12.73 27.32 16.85
C LEU A 359 -13.44 28.57 16.34
N THR A 360 -13.40 28.87 15.03
CA THR A 360 -14.17 29.99 14.45
C THR A 360 -15.68 29.75 14.49
N GLN A 361 -16.10 28.48 14.58
CA GLN A 361 -17.50 28.08 14.73
C GLN A 361 -17.94 27.98 16.19
N LEU A 362 -17.08 28.37 17.14
CA LEU A 362 -17.29 28.25 18.59
C LEU A 362 -17.54 26.81 19.05
N ASP A 363 -16.99 25.83 18.32
CA ASP A 363 -16.99 24.42 18.69
C ASP A 363 -15.54 23.98 19.02
N THR A 364 -15.41 22.83 19.68
CA THR A 364 -14.14 22.18 20.02
C THR A 364 -14.03 20.79 19.41
N LYS A 365 -15.14 20.22 18.94
CA LYS A 365 -15.16 18.91 18.30
C LYS A 365 -15.04 19.05 16.79
N GLY A 366 -14.08 18.34 16.21
CA GLY A 366 -13.91 18.23 14.76
C GLY A 366 -15.12 17.58 14.06
N PRO A 367 -15.28 17.85 12.76
CA PRO A 367 -16.36 17.28 11.97
C PRO A 367 -16.09 15.81 11.66
N ASP A 368 -17.15 15.07 11.35
CA ASP A 368 -17.03 13.75 10.74
C ASP A 368 -16.54 13.88 9.30
N ILE A 369 -16.96 14.93 8.58
CA ILE A 369 -16.50 15.25 7.21
C ILE A 369 -16.05 16.71 7.15
N PHE A 370 -14.78 16.93 6.82
CA PHE A 370 -14.21 18.24 6.54
C PHE A 370 -13.90 18.34 5.04
N ALA A 371 -14.45 19.34 4.37
CA ALA A 371 -14.07 19.71 3.01
C ALA A 371 -13.62 21.17 2.98
N TYR A 372 -12.51 21.46 2.30
CA TYR A 372 -12.02 22.83 2.13
C TYR A 372 -11.20 22.96 0.86
N GLY A 373 -11.31 24.10 0.19
CA GLY A 373 -10.66 24.33 -1.11
C GLY A 373 -11.65 24.33 -2.26
N GLY A 374 -11.14 24.13 -3.47
CA GLY A 374 -11.93 24.05 -4.69
C GLY A 374 -12.58 22.68 -4.94
N GLY A 375 -12.95 22.45 -6.20
CA GLY A 375 -13.62 21.23 -6.66
C GLY A 375 -15.08 21.45 -7.06
N THR A 376 -15.56 20.59 -7.93
CA THR A 376 -16.86 20.67 -8.58
C THR A 376 -17.51 19.30 -8.74
N GLY A 377 -18.83 19.26 -8.79
CA GLY A 377 -19.58 18.03 -9.07
C GLY A 377 -19.62 17.00 -7.92
N SER A 378 -19.04 17.31 -6.76
CA SER A 378 -19.08 16.43 -5.59
C SER A 378 -20.50 16.31 -5.02
N THR A 379 -20.83 15.13 -4.51
CA THR A 379 -22.18 14.82 -4.02
C THR A 379 -22.16 14.01 -2.73
N ILE A 380 -23.23 14.11 -1.96
CA ILE A 380 -23.43 13.35 -0.73
C ILE A 380 -24.85 12.82 -0.65
N ARG A 381 -25.02 11.57 -0.23
CA ARG A 381 -26.34 10.93 -0.11
C ARG A 381 -27.21 11.60 0.95
N ASP A 382 -26.68 11.74 2.16
CA ASP A 382 -27.39 12.35 3.28
C ASP A 382 -26.42 13.10 4.19
N LYS A 383 -26.30 14.40 3.95
CA LYS A 383 -25.44 15.29 4.75
C LYS A 383 -25.88 15.41 6.20
N ASN A 384 -27.17 15.20 6.51
CA ASN A 384 -27.71 15.43 7.84
C ASN A 384 -27.32 14.31 8.84
N LYS A 385 -26.76 13.20 8.35
CA LYS A 385 -26.23 12.12 9.20
C LYS A 385 -24.93 12.48 9.91
N PHE A 386 -24.23 13.52 9.47
CA PHE A 386 -22.84 13.78 9.86
C PHE A 386 -22.65 15.19 10.42
N ARG A 387 -21.65 15.37 11.29
CA ARG A 387 -21.10 16.72 11.55
C ARG A 387 -20.21 17.10 10.36
N THR A 388 -20.54 18.16 9.64
CA THR A 388 -19.86 18.50 8.39
C THR A 388 -19.35 19.92 8.37
N PHE A 389 -18.23 20.14 7.69
CA PHE A 389 -17.72 21.46 7.34
C PHE A 389 -17.46 21.52 5.82
N GLY A 390 -17.84 22.62 5.17
CA GLY A 390 -17.49 22.91 3.77
C GLY A 390 -18.21 22.09 2.70
N LEU A 391 -19.35 21.46 3.04
CA LEU A 391 -20.16 20.69 2.08
C LEU A 391 -21.33 21.47 1.46
N ASP A 392 -21.35 22.81 1.58
CA ASP A 392 -22.48 23.62 1.08
C ASP A 392 -22.69 23.51 -0.43
N GLY A 393 -21.59 23.30 -1.19
CA GLY A 393 -21.62 23.10 -2.64
C GLY A 393 -21.90 21.67 -3.10
N TYR A 394 -22.02 20.70 -2.17
CA TYR A 394 -22.20 19.30 -2.55
C TYR A 394 -23.64 19.04 -2.98
N GLY A 395 -23.80 18.40 -4.15
CA GLY A 395 -25.08 17.99 -4.68
C GLY A 395 -25.63 16.72 -4.02
N VAL A 396 -26.80 16.29 -4.49
CA VAL A 396 -27.40 15.00 -4.08
C VAL A 396 -26.82 13.88 -4.91
N ALA A 397 -26.29 12.85 -4.25
CA ALA A 397 -25.70 11.69 -4.93
C ALA A 397 -26.73 10.96 -5.82
N GLN A 398 -26.35 10.71 -7.08
CA GLN A 398 -27.20 9.96 -8.03
C GLN A 398 -26.93 8.44 -7.96
N ILE A 399 -25.71 8.04 -7.58
CA ILE A 399 -25.35 6.64 -7.38
C ILE A 399 -25.77 6.15 -5.98
N THR A 400 -26.22 4.89 -5.93
CA THR A 400 -26.77 4.25 -4.71
C THR A 400 -25.82 3.25 -4.07
N ASP A 401 -24.92 2.66 -4.84
CA ASP A 401 -23.85 1.81 -4.35
C ASP A 401 -22.84 1.54 -5.48
N THR A 402 -21.73 0.90 -5.15
CA THR A 402 -20.79 0.33 -6.13
C THR A 402 -20.75 -1.20 -6.12
N GLU A 403 -21.73 -1.90 -5.53
CA GLU A 403 -21.67 -3.36 -5.32
C GLU A 403 -21.50 -4.17 -6.62
N HIS A 404 -21.97 -3.62 -7.73
CA HIS A 404 -21.81 -4.20 -9.06
C HIS A 404 -20.34 -4.22 -9.56
N ILE A 405 -19.49 -3.36 -9.01
CA ILE A 405 -18.04 -3.31 -9.29
C ILE A 405 -17.35 -4.32 -8.38
N VAL A 406 -17.05 -5.50 -8.91
CA VAL A 406 -16.44 -6.59 -8.14
C VAL A 406 -14.92 -6.46 -8.05
N THR A 407 -14.32 -5.79 -9.02
CA THR A 407 -12.88 -5.59 -9.17
C THR A 407 -12.62 -4.42 -10.10
N MET A 408 -11.53 -3.69 -9.87
CA MET A 408 -10.97 -2.73 -10.81
C MET A 408 -9.81 -3.31 -11.62
N MET A 409 -9.41 -4.55 -11.36
CA MET A 409 -8.41 -5.28 -12.15
C MET A 409 -8.90 -5.49 -13.59
N THR A 410 -7.97 -5.65 -14.52
CA THR A 410 -8.32 -5.94 -15.91
C THR A 410 -8.82 -7.38 -16.06
N PRO A 411 -9.77 -7.66 -16.96
CA PRO A 411 -10.33 -9.01 -17.15
C PRO A 411 -9.32 -10.02 -17.70
N SER A 412 -8.22 -9.54 -18.26
CA SER A 412 -7.10 -10.33 -18.77
C SER A 412 -5.78 -9.72 -18.32
N PRO A 413 -4.70 -10.51 -18.21
CA PRO A 413 -3.36 -9.99 -17.92
C PRO A 413 -2.94 -8.91 -18.93
N VAL A 414 -2.26 -7.88 -18.44
CA VAL A 414 -1.67 -6.83 -19.27
C VAL A 414 -0.38 -7.37 -19.90
N PRO A 415 -0.15 -7.22 -21.20
CA PRO A 415 1.10 -7.69 -21.80
C PRO A 415 2.32 -6.99 -21.18
N PRO A 416 3.49 -7.66 -21.12
CA PRO A 416 4.74 -7.01 -20.80
C PRO A 416 4.95 -5.77 -21.68
N ARG A 417 5.50 -4.69 -21.11
CA ARG A 417 5.84 -3.48 -21.87
C ARG A 417 6.97 -3.82 -22.84
N SER A 418 6.77 -3.62 -24.14
CA SER A 418 7.89 -3.58 -25.09
C SER A 418 8.52 -2.21 -25.01
N VAL A 419 9.79 -2.14 -24.65
CA VAL A 419 10.49 -0.87 -24.43
C VAL A 419 11.44 -0.68 -25.60
N SER A 420 11.23 0.35 -26.41
CA SER A 420 12.26 0.80 -27.34
C SER A 420 13.46 1.35 -26.57
N LYS A 421 14.64 1.47 -27.20
CA LYS A 421 15.80 2.07 -26.52
C LYS A 421 15.50 3.52 -26.12
N GLU A 422 14.68 4.19 -26.93
CA GLU A 422 14.25 5.57 -26.75
C GLU A 422 13.32 5.75 -25.53
N GLU A 423 12.53 4.74 -25.18
CA GLU A 423 11.61 4.75 -24.03
C GLU A 423 12.26 4.23 -22.74
N LEU A 424 13.44 3.60 -22.83
CA LEU A 424 14.08 2.95 -21.68
C LEU A 424 14.38 3.94 -20.55
N GLY A 425 14.86 5.14 -20.88
CA GLY A 425 15.16 6.17 -19.89
C GLY A 425 13.91 6.66 -19.15
N GLU A 426 12.84 6.92 -19.88
CA GLU A 426 11.54 7.32 -19.32
C GLU A 426 10.96 6.24 -18.43
N LEU A 427 10.90 5.00 -18.92
CA LEU A 427 10.34 3.89 -18.15
C LEU A 427 11.15 3.62 -16.88
N THR A 428 12.48 3.66 -16.98
CA THR A 428 13.36 3.49 -15.81
C THR A 428 13.12 4.63 -14.82
N TYR A 429 12.99 5.88 -15.27
CA TYR A 429 12.65 6.98 -14.37
C TYR A 429 11.30 6.74 -13.68
N TYR A 430 10.25 6.38 -14.42
CA TYR A 430 8.90 6.21 -13.87
C TYR A 430 8.79 5.02 -12.92
N GLY A 431 9.46 3.91 -13.24
CA GLY A 431 9.41 2.68 -12.46
C GLY A 431 10.37 2.65 -11.27
N VAL A 432 11.49 3.38 -11.32
CA VAL A 432 12.58 3.25 -10.34
C VAL A 432 12.79 4.53 -9.53
N CYS A 433 12.77 5.69 -10.18
CA CYS A 433 13.22 6.94 -9.57
C CYS A 433 12.06 7.79 -9.06
N ALA A 434 10.94 7.82 -9.80
CA ALA A 434 9.87 8.76 -9.56
C ALA A 434 9.13 8.54 -8.22
N GLY A 435 9.24 7.37 -7.59
CA GLY A 435 8.69 7.14 -6.23
C GLY A 435 9.39 7.87 -5.11
N CYS A 436 10.62 8.34 -5.36
CA CYS A 436 11.40 9.07 -4.38
C CYS A 436 11.75 10.48 -4.87
N HIS A 437 11.57 10.78 -6.16
CA HIS A 437 11.99 12.02 -6.79
C HIS A 437 10.87 12.60 -7.66
N ALA A 438 10.49 13.85 -7.37
CA ALA A 438 9.53 14.63 -8.16
C ALA A 438 10.15 15.98 -8.53
N PHE A 439 9.63 16.61 -9.58
CA PHE A 439 9.98 18.00 -9.90
C PHE A 439 9.30 18.97 -8.93
N GLY A 440 10.05 19.98 -8.45
CA GLY A 440 9.53 21.08 -7.64
C GLY A 440 9.10 20.69 -6.22
N THR A 441 9.12 19.40 -5.90
CA THR A 441 8.56 18.85 -4.66
C THR A 441 9.54 17.86 -4.04
N ARG A 442 9.72 17.97 -2.73
CA ARG A 442 10.46 17.01 -1.93
C ARG A 442 9.54 15.83 -1.60
N LEU A 443 9.96 14.63 -1.98
CA LEU A 443 9.35 13.38 -1.52
C LEU A 443 10.27 12.78 -0.43
N ILE A 444 10.74 11.56 -0.67
CA ILE A 444 11.78 10.91 0.12
C ILE A 444 13.17 11.43 -0.24
N GLY A 445 13.44 11.60 -1.54
CA GLY A 445 14.70 12.11 -2.07
C GLY A 445 14.61 13.60 -2.43
N PRO A 446 15.75 14.21 -2.81
CA PRO A 446 15.77 15.59 -3.30
C PRO A 446 14.96 15.72 -4.61
N PRO A 447 14.35 16.91 -4.85
CA PRO A 447 13.69 17.21 -6.11
C PRO A 447 14.58 16.99 -7.34
N THR A 448 13.97 16.56 -8.46
CA THR A 448 14.69 16.16 -9.68
C THR A 448 15.55 17.29 -10.26
N GLU A 449 15.10 18.54 -10.18
CA GLU A 449 15.86 19.71 -10.66
C GLU A 449 17.17 19.95 -9.87
N ILE A 450 17.25 19.51 -8.61
CA ILE A 450 18.49 19.58 -7.84
C ILE A 450 19.50 18.60 -8.43
N LEU A 451 19.06 17.41 -8.83
CA LEU A 451 19.91 16.41 -9.49
C LEU A 451 20.44 16.94 -10.83
N GLN A 452 19.57 17.57 -11.63
CA GLN A 452 19.97 18.22 -12.88
C GLN A 452 21.03 19.32 -12.66
N ALA A 453 20.87 20.14 -11.62
CA ALA A 453 21.82 21.19 -11.30
C ALA A 453 23.19 20.64 -10.86
N ILE A 454 23.23 19.57 -10.07
CA ILE A 454 24.47 18.95 -9.59
C ILE A 454 25.22 18.26 -10.75
N HIS A 455 24.49 17.60 -11.65
CA HIS A 455 25.05 16.78 -12.72
C HIS A 455 24.92 17.39 -14.12
N HIS A 456 24.88 18.72 -14.22
CA HIS A 456 24.74 19.43 -15.49
C HIS A 456 25.71 18.92 -16.56
N ASP A 457 25.18 18.51 -17.72
CA ASP A 457 25.91 17.88 -18.83
C ASP A 457 26.77 16.65 -18.46
N ASN A 458 26.47 15.99 -17.34
CA ASN A 458 27.25 14.87 -16.82
C ASN A 458 26.36 13.66 -16.47
N PRO A 459 25.79 12.96 -17.47
CA PRO A 459 25.00 11.75 -17.24
C PRO A 459 25.80 10.66 -16.52
N GLN A 460 27.10 10.53 -16.81
CA GLN A 460 27.97 9.57 -16.12
C GLN A 460 28.03 9.84 -14.60
N GLY A 461 28.02 11.11 -14.19
CA GLY A 461 27.96 11.44 -12.76
C GLY A 461 26.70 10.93 -12.07
N ILE A 462 25.56 10.91 -12.77
CA ILE A 462 24.31 10.30 -12.26
C ILE A 462 24.48 8.79 -12.19
N VAL A 463 25.01 8.15 -13.24
CA VAL A 463 25.27 6.69 -13.27
C VAL A 463 26.16 6.25 -12.10
N ASP A 464 27.25 6.99 -11.86
CA ASP A 464 28.18 6.73 -10.77
C ASP A 464 27.48 6.86 -9.40
N TYR A 465 26.66 7.91 -9.24
CA TYR A 465 25.92 8.15 -8.01
C TYR A 465 24.86 7.08 -7.74
N ILE A 466 24.01 6.75 -8.71
CA ILE A 466 22.95 5.74 -8.48
C ILE A 466 23.54 4.34 -8.29
N THR A 467 24.72 4.06 -8.84
CA THR A 467 25.41 2.77 -8.64
C THR A 467 25.99 2.63 -7.23
N ALA A 468 26.54 3.72 -6.68
CA ALA A 468 27.17 3.74 -5.36
C ALA A 468 26.84 5.05 -4.61
N PRO A 469 25.59 5.22 -4.17
CA PRO A 469 25.14 6.46 -3.57
C PRO A 469 25.89 6.74 -2.27
N LYS A 470 26.17 8.02 -2.04
CA LYS A 470 26.72 8.51 -0.78
C LYS A 470 25.71 9.45 -0.17
N ASN A 471 25.43 9.30 1.12
CA ASN A 471 24.62 10.28 1.80
C ASN A 471 25.44 11.58 1.96
N LEU A 472 25.12 12.58 1.14
CA LEU A 472 25.76 13.90 1.17
C LEU A 472 25.00 14.90 2.05
N ARG A 473 23.82 14.52 2.56
CA ARG A 473 22.87 15.43 3.20
C ARG A 473 22.14 14.71 4.34
N GLU A 474 22.46 15.07 5.58
CA GLU A 474 21.83 14.50 6.77
C GLU A 474 20.31 14.73 6.84
N ASP A 475 19.80 15.73 6.11
CA ASP A 475 18.37 16.00 6.04
C ASP A 475 17.61 15.04 5.11
N TYR A 476 18.28 14.12 4.41
CA TYR A 476 17.65 13.09 3.57
C TYR A 476 18.04 11.68 4.05
N PRO A 477 17.11 10.70 3.93
CA PRO A 477 17.46 9.30 4.14
C PRO A 477 18.49 8.83 3.10
N GLU A 478 19.22 7.77 3.44
CA GLU A 478 20.19 7.16 2.54
C GLU A 478 19.47 6.53 1.33
N MET A 479 19.91 6.86 0.12
CA MET A 479 19.37 6.26 -1.11
C MET A 479 19.91 4.82 -1.29
N PRO A 480 19.04 3.83 -1.59
CA PRO A 480 19.49 2.50 -1.95
C PRO A 480 20.27 2.50 -3.29
N PRO A 481 21.33 1.67 -3.43
CA PRO A 481 22.04 1.54 -4.70
C PRO A 481 21.14 0.91 -5.77
N GLN A 482 21.18 1.47 -6.98
CA GLN A 482 20.49 0.99 -8.19
C GLN A 482 21.43 0.15 -9.07
N ASN A 483 22.35 -0.59 -8.43
CA ASN A 483 23.41 -1.33 -9.13
C ASN A 483 22.91 -2.63 -9.79
N TYR A 484 21.65 -3.02 -9.54
CA TYR A 484 20.97 -4.13 -10.19
C TYR A 484 20.46 -3.78 -11.61
N LEU A 485 20.35 -2.49 -11.94
CA LEU A 485 20.02 -2.04 -13.29
C LEU A 485 21.15 -2.36 -14.26
N SER A 486 20.79 -2.61 -15.53
CA SER A 486 21.79 -2.73 -16.60
C SER A 486 22.49 -1.39 -16.85
N GLU A 487 23.74 -1.43 -17.35
CA GLU A 487 24.48 -0.22 -17.70
C GLU A 487 23.75 0.63 -18.76
N GLU A 488 23.03 -0.02 -19.69
CA GLU A 488 22.20 0.66 -20.68
C GLU A 488 21.03 1.41 -20.01
N ALA A 489 20.33 0.78 -19.06
CA ALA A 489 19.24 1.41 -18.32
C ALA A 489 19.74 2.58 -17.46
N LYS A 490 20.88 2.42 -16.78
CA LYS A 490 21.49 3.49 -15.97
C LYS A 490 21.86 4.70 -16.82
N MET A 491 22.45 4.50 -18.00
CA MET A 491 22.78 5.61 -18.88
C MET A 491 21.53 6.26 -19.45
N ALA A 492 20.57 5.46 -19.92
CA ALA A 492 19.32 5.97 -20.48
C ALA A 492 18.53 6.82 -19.47
N VAL A 493 18.44 6.38 -18.20
CA VAL A 493 17.74 7.15 -17.17
C VAL A 493 18.51 8.43 -16.79
N ALA A 494 19.85 8.40 -16.77
CA ALA A 494 20.66 9.58 -16.52
C ALA A 494 20.47 10.65 -17.60
N GLU A 495 20.52 10.26 -18.87
CA GLU A 495 20.24 11.15 -20.01
C GLU A 495 18.81 11.66 -19.96
N TYR A 496 17.84 10.80 -19.66
CA TYR A 496 16.45 11.18 -19.54
C TYR A 496 16.24 12.21 -18.43
N ILE A 497 16.78 11.99 -17.22
CA ILE A 497 16.72 12.94 -16.10
C ILE A 497 17.26 14.30 -16.51
N LEU A 498 18.40 14.37 -17.21
CA LEU A 498 18.97 15.65 -17.68
C LEU A 498 18.16 16.29 -18.81
N SER A 499 17.37 15.51 -19.55
CA SER A 499 16.51 16.00 -20.64
C SER A 499 15.14 16.50 -20.18
N LEU A 500 14.70 16.12 -18.98
CA LEU A 500 13.38 16.47 -18.43
C LEU A 500 13.23 18.00 -18.35
N LYS A 501 12.08 18.49 -18.83
CA LYS A 501 11.71 19.90 -18.79
C LYS A 501 10.52 20.09 -17.85
N HIS A 502 10.50 21.24 -17.18
CA HIS A 502 9.40 21.68 -16.33
C HIS A 502 8.10 21.90 -17.10
#